data_AF-A0A9P0T6Y3-F1
#
_entry.id   AF-A0A9P0T6Y3-F1
#
_cell.length_a   1.000
_cell.length_b   1.000
_cell.length_c   1.000
_cell.angle_alpha   90.00
_cell.angle_beta   90.00
_cell.angle_gamma   90.00
#
_symmetry.space_group_name_H-M   'P 1'
#
loop_
_entity.id
_entity.type
_entity.pdbx_description
1 polymer ?
#
loop_
_entity_poly.entity_id
_entity_poly.type
_entity_poly.pdbx_seq_one_letter_code
_entity_poly.pdbx_strand_id
1 'polypeptide(L)'
;MISGGWVCALHVRTAGLGGAALGSDEEEIVYLAYVLIDVQTNQIIGEREYAVRPTRLPTEEFQTGQPLENIILQFDDFVRSLNVDPHSPLFRLVTDGQPPLRQCLHPEACSKDLTLPTYYARFHDLRKEYIRAYTLRAVTPRAQPPPPPPDHPTSLHDMLNYLGITPYAGENFYAAEVKDMAAVIQRIITDGFRLELPETIDLVLETGIW
;
A
#
# COMPACT_ATOMS: atom_id res chain seq x y z
N MET A 1 -2.83 -8.08 -16.44
CA MET A 1 -1.53 -8.76 -16.26
C MET A 1 -0.46 -7.70 -16.26
N ILE A 2 0.43 -7.67 -15.27
CA ILE A 2 1.55 -6.71 -15.23
C ILE A 2 2.81 -7.50 -15.65
N SER A 3 3.18 -7.37 -16.92
CA SER A 3 4.44 -7.84 -17.48
C SER A 3 5.28 -6.61 -17.80
N GLY A 4 6.07 -6.17 -16.82
CA GLY A 4 6.57 -4.79 -16.75
C GLY A 4 5.54 -3.85 -16.14
N GLY A 5 6.00 -2.71 -15.61
CA GLY A 5 5.16 -1.75 -14.90
C GLY A 5 5.75 -1.35 -13.55
N TRP A 6 4.91 -0.73 -12.73
CA TRP A 6 5.32 -0.15 -11.46
C TRP A 6 4.33 -0.51 -10.37
N VAL A 7 4.87 -0.94 -9.24
CA VAL A 7 4.09 -1.19 -8.02
C VAL A 7 4.51 -0.18 -6.98
N CYS A 8 3.54 0.42 -6.30
CA CYS A 8 3.77 1.43 -5.28
C CYS A 8 3.24 0.91 -3.95
N ALA A 9 4.13 0.58 -3.03
CA ALA A 9 3.74 0.30 -1.66
C ALA A 9 3.19 1.59 -1.03
N LEU A 10 1.99 1.52 -0.46
CA LEU A 10 1.34 2.62 0.26
C LEU A 10 1.10 2.20 1.71
N HIS A 11 1.74 2.91 2.62
CA HIS A 11 1.49 2.81 4.06
C HIS A 11 0.75 4.07 4.55
N VAL A 12 -0.23 3.87 5.42
CA VAL A 12 -1.12 4.91 5.96
C VAL A 12 -1.14 4.79 7.47
N ARG A 13 -1.05 5.92 8.18
CA ARG A 13 -1.37 6.01 9.61
C ARG A 13 -2.42 7.07 9.86
N THR A 14 -3.30 6.78 10.81
CA THR A 14 -4.30 7.73 11.33
C THR A 14 -3.88 8.24 12.71
N ALA A 15 -4.57 9.27 13.21
CA ALA A 15 -4.43 9.73 14.59
C ALA A 15 -4.94 8.70 15.62
N GLY A 16 -5.64 7.66 15.16
CA GLY A 16 -6.33 6.66 15.96
C GLY A 16 -5.65 5.30 15.94
N LEU A 17 -6.46 4.25 15.78
CA LEU A 17 -6.04 2.86 15.80
C LEU A 17 -5.18 2.51 14.58
N GLY A 18 -4.24 1.58 14.77
CA GLY A 18 -3.35 1.05 13.73
C GLY A 18 -3.44 -0.47 13.56
N GLY A 19 -2.63 -1.01 12.65
CA GLY A 19 -2.58 -2.45 12.38
C GLY A 19 -3.92 -3.02 11.92
N ALA A 20 -4.38 -4.09 12.56
CA ALA A 20 -5.64 -4.76 12.20
C ALA A 20 -6.90 -3.90 12.43
N ALA A 21 -6.80 -2.84 13.24
CA ALA A 21 -7.90 -1.93 13.53
C ALA A 21 -7.76 -0.57 12.83
N LEU A 22 -6.83 -0.44 11.87
CA LEU A 22 -6.53 0.80 11.18
C LEU A 22 -7.79 1.44 10.56
N GLY A 23 -8.12 2.65 10.97
CA GLY A 23 -9.27 3.41 10.45
C GLY A 23 -10.64 2.95 10.94
N SER A 24 -10.71 1.99 11.87
CA SER A 24 -11.99 1.50 12.43
C SER A 24 -12.68 2.49 13.37
N ASP A 25 -11.93 3.47 13.87
CA ASP A 25 -12.38 4.58 14.72
C ASP A 25 -12.64 5.88 13.93
N GLU A 26 -12.52 5.82 12.58
CA GLU A 26 -12.76 6.95 11.67
C GLU A 26 -11.90 8.20 11.95
N GLU A 27 -10.75 8.01 12.62
CA GLU A 27 -9.77 9.07 12.85
C GLU A 27 -9.02 9.41 11.55
N GLU A 28 -8.64 10.69 11.41
CA GLU A 28 -8.02 11.21 10.19
C GLU A 28 -6.58 10.71 10.01
N ILE A 29 -6.19 10.57 8.75
CA ILE A 29 -4.83 10.28 8.30
C ILE A 29 -3.90 11.40 8.78
N VAL A 30 -2.77 10.99 9.36
CA VAL A 30 -1.68 11.87 9.83
C VAL A 30 -0.36 11.60 9.11
N TYR A 31 -0.24 10.45 8.42
CA TYR A 31 0.97 10.10 7.70
C TYR A 31 0.68 9.19 6.50
N LEU A 32 1.36 9.47 5.39
CA LEU A 32 1.36 8.67 4.17
C LEU A 32 2.80 8.41 3.73
N ALA A 33 3.11 7.17 3.38
CA ALA A 33 4.38 6.82 2.79
C ALA A 33 4.20 5.97 1.54
N TYR A 34 5.01 6.28 0.53
CA TYR A 34 4.99 5.69 -0.79
C TYR A 34 6.39 5.18 -1.14
N VAL A 35 6.49 3.92 -1.57
CA VAL A 35 7.72 3.34 -2.13
C VAL A 35 7.41 2.75 -3.50
N LEU A 36 8.00 3.33 -4.54
CA LEU A 36 7.77 2.97 -5.92
C LEU A 36 8.84 1.99 -6.42
N ILE A 37 8.41 0.83 -6.90
CA ILE A 37 9.26 -0.26 -7.36
C ILE A 37 9.00 -0.50 -8.84
N ASP A 38 10.07 -0.49 -9.64
CA ASP A 38 10.05 -0.96 -11.01
C ASP A 38 10.04 -2.49 -11.02
N VAL A 39 8.96 -3.09 -11.54
CA VAL A 39 8.74 -4.54 -11.50
C VAL A 39 9.73 -5.29 -12.40
N GLN A 40 10.22 -4.64 -13.47
CA GLN A 40 11.10 -5.27 -14.44
C GLN A 40 12.53 -5.41 -13.90
N THR A 41 13.01 -4.39 -13.20
CA THR A 41 14.38 -4.33 -12.63
C THR A 41 14.43 -4.70 -11.15
N ASN A 42 13.25 -4.80 -10.52
CA ASN A 42 13.07 -5.01 -9.08
C ASN A 42 13.79 -3.95 -8.22
N GLN A 43 13.92 -2.72 -8.74
CA GLN A 43 14.57 -1.61 -8.05
C GLN A 43 13.55 -0.65 -7.47
N ILE A 44 13.84 -0.11 -6.29
CA ILE A 44 13.14 1.05 -5.76
C ILE A 44 13.59 2.27 -6.58
N ILE A 45 12.65 2.89 -7.28
CA ILE A 45 12.93 4.06 -8.14
C ILE A 45 12.54 5.37 -7.47
N GLY A 46 11.80 5.32 -6.36
CA GLY A 46 11.48 6.52 -5.61
C GLY A 46 10.72 6.25 -4.32
N GLU A 47 10.88 7.18 -3.38
CA GLU A 47 10.25 7.14 -2.08
C GLU A 47 9.78 8.53 -1.67
N ARG A 48 8.59 8.61 -1.06
CA ARG A 48 8.05 9.84 -0.50
C ARG A 48 7.28 9.56 0.78
N GLU A 49 7.44 10.47 1.72
CA GLU A 49 6.76 10.47 3.00
C GLU A 49 6.11 11.84 3.17
N TYR A 50 4.88 11.85 3.67
CA TYR A 50 4.11 13.06 3.88
C TYR A 50 3.47 13.03 5.26
N ALA A 51 3.77 14.05 6.06
CA ALA A 51 2.99 14.35 7.24
C ALA A 51 1.69 15.03 6.81
N VAL A 52 0.56 14.50 7.26
CA VAL A 52 -0.79 15.01 6.96
C VAL A 52 -1.29 15.81 8.15
N ARG A 53 -1.85 16.98 7.88
CA ARG A 53 -2.50 17.80 8.91
C ARG A 53 -4.00 17.45 8.99
N PRO A 54 -4.47 16.82 10.08
CA PRO A 54 -5.90 16.53 10.28
C PRO A 54 -6.68 17.83 10.49
N THR A 55 -7.98 17.80 10.17
CA THR A 55 -8.88 18.95 10.23
C THR A 55 -9.78 18.96 11.47
N ARG A 56 -10.16 17.79 11.99
CA ARG A 56 -11.05 17.58 13.15
C ARG A 56 -10.30 17.73 14.46
N LEU A 57 -9.03 17.32 14.52
CA LEU A 57 -8.17 17.40 15.70
C LEU A 57 -6.84 18.11 15.38
N PRO A 58 -6.84 19.44 15.17
CA PRO A 58 -5.62 20.18 14.95
C PRO A 58 -4.82 20.28 16.27
N THR A 59 -3.99 19.29 16.56
CA THR A 59 -3.00 19.34 17.64
C THR A 59 -1.69 19.96 17.15
N GLU A 60 -0.89 20.54 18.06
CA GLU A 60 0.43 21.09 17.73
C GLU A 60 1.35 20.06 17.06
N GLU A 61 1.15 18.78 17.39
CA GLU A 61 1.88 17.64 16.83
C GLU A 61 1.79 17.55 15.30
N PHE A 62 0.64 17.91 14.71
CA PHE A 62 0.40 17.77 13.27
C PHE A 62 0.43 19.11 12.51
N GLN A 63 0.76 20.22 13.17
CA GLN A 63 0.72 21.55 12.55
C GLN A 63 1.68 21.72 11.38
N THR A 64 2.79 20.96 11.37
CA THR A 64 3.79 20.95 10.29
C THR A 64 3.37 20.12 9.08
N GLY A 65 2.31 19.31 9.21
CA GLY A 65 1.76 18.52 8.13
C GLY A 65 1.06 19.36 7.07
N GLN A 66 0.82 18.75 5.92
CA GLN A 66 0.11 19.36 4.80
C GLN A 66 -1.34 18.86 4.72
N PRO A 67 -2.28 19.64 4.16
CA PRO A 67 -3.61 19.13 3.82
C PRO A 67 -3.52 17.89 2.92
N LEU A 68 -4.40 16.91 3.14
CA LEU A 68 -4.43 15.66 2.37
C LEU A 68 -4.55 15.90 0.85
N GLU A 69 -5.36 16.86 0.44
CA GLU A 69 -5.53 17.26 -0.97
C GLU A 69 -4.19 17.61 -1.64
N ASN A 70 -3.36 18.42 -0.98
CA ASN A 70 -2.07 18.83 -1.50
C ASN A 70 -1.12 17.62 -1.64
N ILE A 71 -1.25 16.63 -0.77
CA ILE A 71 -0.39 15.44 -0.80
C ILE A 71 -0.79 14.53 -1.96
N ILE A 72 -2.09 14.36 -2.21
CA ILE A 72 -2.59 13.60 -3.37
C ILE A 72 -2.06 14.21 -4.67
N LEU A 73 -2.13 15.53 -4.81
CA LEU A 73 -1.59 16.24 -5.99
C LEU A 73 -0.06 16.12 -6.09
N GLN A 74 0.67 16.32 -4.99
CA GLN A 74 2.12 16.20 -4.97
C GLN A 74 2.61 14.77 -5.29
N PHE A 75 1.87 13.75 -4.87
CA PHE A 75 2.20 12.37 -5.19
C PHE A 75 2.09 12.10 -6.70
N ASP A 76 1.07 12.64 -7.35
CA ASP A 76 0.90 12.57 -8.80
C ASP A 76 2.12 13.17 -9.54
N ASP A 77 2.51 14.39 -9.16
CA ASP A 77 3.67 15.07 -9.73
C ASP A 77 4.97 14.31 -9.46
N PHE A 78 5.11 13.73 -8.26
CA PHE A 78 6.25 12.91 -7.90
C PHE A 78 6.37 11.68 -8.79
N VAL A 79 5.29 10.90 -8.99
CA VAL A 79 5.31 9.71 -9.85
C VAL A 79 5.67 10.10 -11.29
N ARG A 80 5.11 11.21 -11.80
CA ARG A 80 5.44 11.74 -13.14
C ARG A 80 6.90 12.17 -13.26
N SER A 81 7.49 12.73 -12.20
CA SER A 81 8.90 13.12 -12.18
C SER A 81 9.87 11.93 -12.32
N LEU A 82 9.41 10.72 -12.01
CA LEU A 82 10.14 9.46 -12.18
C LEU A 82 9.91 8.81 -13.54
N ASN A 83 9.30 9.54 -14.50
CA ASN A 83 8.90 9.03 -15.81
C ASN A 83 7.88 7.88 -15.75
N VAL A 84 7.06 7.84 -14.70
CA VAL A 84 5.96 6.87 -14.54
C VAL A 84 4.63 7.59 -14.72
N ASP A 85 3.70 6.98 -15.46
CA ASP A 85 2.33 7.46 -15.54
C ASP A 85 1.46 6.75 -14.48
N PRO A 86 0.98 7.45 -13.43
CA PRO A 86 0.17 6.83 -12.38
C PRO A 86 -1.19 6.33 -12.89
N HIS A 87 -1.68 6.82 -14.05
CA HIS A 87 -2.92 6.34 -14.66
C HIS A 87 -2.69 5.16 -15.62
N SER A 88 -1.44 4.77 -15.84
CA SER A 88 -1.13 3.60 -16.66
C SER A 88 -1.79 2.35 -16.07
N PRO A 89 -2.36 1.45 -16.89
CA PRO A 89 -2.86 0.17 -16.41
C PRO A 89 -1.77 -0.74 -15.83
N LEU A 90 -0.50 -0.39 -16.04
CA LEU A 90 0.69 -1.06 -15.50
C LEU A 90 1.17 -0.48 -14.17
N PHE A 91 0.57 0.62 -13.69
CA PHE A 91 0.81 1.18 -12.36
C PHE A 91 -0.21 0.62 -11.37
N ARG A 92 0.26 0.23 -10.18
CA ARG A 92 -0.60 -0.30 -9.11
C ARG A 92 -0.14 0.10 -7.73
N LEU A 93 -1.08 0.51 -6.90
CA LEU A 93 -0.87 0.60 -5.46
C LEU A 93 -0.92 -0.79 -4.82
N VAL A 94 -0.11 -0.97 -3.78
CA VAL A 94 -0.06 -2.17 -2.95
C VAL A 94 -0.14 -1.75 -1.49
N THR A 95 -1.09 -2.31 -0.74
CA THR A 95 -1.32 -1.97 0.68
C THR A 95 -1.22 -3.20 1.56
N ASP A 96 -0.84 -3.03 2.83
CA ASP A 96 -0.92 -4.12 3.80
C ASP A 96 -2.39 -4.32 4.22
N GLY A 97 -3.06 -5.24 3.53
CA GLY A 97 -4.50 -5.42 3.67
C GLY A 97 -5.32 -4.33 2.96
N GLN A 98 -6.63 -4.38 3.17
CA GLN A 98 -7.61 -3.45 2.61
C GLN A 98 -7.82 -2.12 3.38
N PRO A 99 -7.62 -2.04 4.72
CA PRO A 99 -7.95 -0.83 5.48
C PRO A 99 -7.35 0.49 4.98
N PRO A 100 -6.07 0.57 4.54
CA PRO A 100 -5.47 1.84 4.13
C PRO A 100 -6.26 2.62 3.07
N LEU A 101 -6.87 1.91 2.12
CA LEU A 101 -7.70 2.54 1.09
C LEU A 101 -9.19 2.54 1.48
N ARG A 102 -9.73 1.40 1.93
CA ARG A 102 -11.18 1.27 2.17
C ARG A 102 -11.69 1.95 3.44
N GLN A 103 -10.85 2.05 4.48
CA GLN A 103 -11.22 2.56 5.80
C GLN A 103 -10.58 3.91 6.12
N CYS A 104 -9.47 4.26 5.47
CA CYS A 104 -8.81 5.54 5.69
C CYS A 104 -9.00 6.49 4.48
N LEU A 105 -8.32 6.23 3.36
CA LEU A 105 -8.19 7.24 2.31
C LEU A 105 -9.53 7.59 1.62
N HIS A 106 -10.33 6.59 1.23
CA HIS A 106 -11.60 6.85 0.55
C HIS A 106 -12.64 7.50 1.48
N PRO A 107 -12.87 7.01 2.71
CA PRO A 107 -13.78 7.67 3.65
C PRO A 107 -13.36 9.11 3.98
N GLU A 108 -12.07 9.36 4.22
CA GLU A 108 -11.59 10.70 4.52
C GLU A 108 -11.70 11.63 3.32
N ALA A 109 -11.35 11.17 2.11
CA ALA A 109 -11.54 11.95 0.89
C ALA A 109 -13.01 12.30 0.67
N CYS A 110 -13.93 11.35 0.87
CA CYS A 110 -15.37 11.60 0.78
C CYS A 110 -15.83 12.63 1.82
N SER A 111 -15.36 12.52 3.06
CA SER A 111 -15.71 13.45 4.15
C SER A 111 -15.22 14.88 3.89
N LYS A 112 -14.13 15.02 3.14
CA LYS A 112 -13.50 16.30 2.78
C LYS A 112 -13.85 16.80 1.38
N ASP A 113 -14.81 16.18 0.70
CA ASP A 113 -15.19 16.46 -0.70
C ASP A 113 -14.01 16.44 -1.68
N LEU A 114 -13.00 15.58 -1.42
CA LEU A 114 -11.81 15.43 -2.25
C LEU A 114 -12.06 14.41 -3.37
N THR A 115 -11.69 14.78 -4.59
CA THR A 115 -11.70 13.85 -5.73
C THR A 115 -10.38 13.09 -5.78
N LEU A 116 -10.42 11.78 -5.49
CA LEU A 116 -9.25 10.92 -5.61
C LEU A 116 -9.01 10.50 -7.08
N PRO A 117 -7.75 10.48 -7.54
CA PRO A 117 -7.41 9.84 -8.81
C PRO A 117 -7.88 8.39 -8.89
N THR A 118 -8.33 7.97 -10.07
CA THR A 118 -8.96 6.64 -10.27
C THR A 118 -8.05 5.46 -9.93
N TYR A 119 -6.73 5.63 -9.93
CA TYR A 119 -5.79 4.56 -9.56
C TYR A 119 -5.85 4.21 -8.07
N TYR A 120 -6.38 5.08 -7.20
CA TYR A 120 -6.65 4.75 -5.79
C TYR A 120 -7.84 3.80 -5.60
N ALA A 121 -8.68 3.62 -6.62
CA ALA A 121 -9.81 2.70 -6.57
C ALA A 121 -9.43 1.26 -6.91
N ARG A 122 -8.19 0.98 -7.34
CA ARG A 122 -7.78 -0.36 -7.76
C ARG A 122 -6.35 -0.69 -7.38
N PHE A 123 -6.18 -1.57 -6.39
CA PHE A 123 -4.94 -1.82 -5.67
C PHE A 123 -4.70 -3.33 -5.47
N HIS A 124 -3.56 -3.72 -4.94
CA HIS A 124 -3.29 -5.10 -4.51
C HIS A 124 -3.20 -5.17 -2.98
N ASP A 125 -3.88 -6.15 -2.39
CA ASP A 125 -3.71 -6.50 -0.99
C ASP A 125 -2.47 -7.40 -0.85
N LEU A 126 -1.42 -6.88 -0.20
CA LEU A 126 -0.14 -7.57 -0.05
C LEU A 126 -0.29 -8.94 0.62
N ARG A 127 -1.20 -9.08 1.59
CA ARG A 127 -1.42 -10.34 2.32
C ARG A 127 -2.02 -11.39 1.39
N LYS A 128 -2.98 -11.00 0.54
CA LYS A 128 -3.60 -11.90 -0.45
C LYS A 128 -2.60 -12.32 -1.53
N GLU A 129 -1.77 -11.39 -1.99
CA GLU A 129 -0.73 -11.69 -2.98
C GLU A 129 0.34 -12.62 -2.42
N TYR A 130 0.77 -12.38 -1.17
CA TYR A 130 1.66 -13.27 -0.45
C TYR A 130 1.09 -14.70 -0.33
N ILE A 131 -0.15 -14.85 0.13
CA ILE A 131 -0.80 -16.17 0.22
C ILE A 131 -0.87 -16.82 -1.17
N ARG A 132 -1.22 -16.08 -2.21
CA ARG A 132 -1.28 -16.61 -3.58
C ARG A 132 0.09 -17.11 -4.04
N ALA A 133 1.14 -16.30 -3.85
CA ALA A 133 2.50 -16.59 -4.26
C ALA A 133 3.03 -17.86 -3.59
N TYR A 134 2.81 -17.99 -2.27
CA TYR A 134 3.44 -19.04 -1.48
C TYR A 134 2.53 -20.25 -1.16
N THR A 135 1.22 -20.16 -1.37
CA THR A 135 0.26 -21.28 -1.15
C THR A 135 -0.30 -21.86 -2.46
N LEU A 136 -0.68 -21.02 -3.43
CA LEU A 136 -1.56 -21.46 -4.54
C LEU A 136 -0.84 -21.78 -5.86
N ARG A 137 0.45 -21.45 -6.02
CA ARG A 137 1.20 -21.74 -7.27
C ARG A 137 2.68 -22.06 -7.05
N ALA A 138 2.96 -23.29 -6.62
CA ALA A 138 4.24 -23.96 -6.85
C ALA A 138 4.42 -24.39 -8.34
N VAL A 139 4.22 -23.47 -9.29
CA VAL A 139 4.30 -23.76 -10.75
C VAL A 139 5.72 -23.58 -11.31
N THR A 140 6.68 -23.13 -10.52
CA THR A 140 8.10 -23.41 -10.79
C THR A 140 8.49 -24.66 -10.03
N PRO A 141 9.07 -25.69 -10.67
CA PRO A 141 9.61 -26.85 -9.99
C PRO A 141 10.83 -26.40 -9.17
N ARG A 142 10.60 -25.89 -7.96
CA ARG A 142 11.65 -25.78 -6.96
C ARG A 142 12.00 -27.21 -6.54
N ALA A 143 13.29 -27.51 -6.42
CA ALA A 143 13.78 -28.82 -5.98
C ALA A 143 13.20 -29.26 -4.62
N GLN A 144 12.71 -28.29 -3.82
CA GLN A 144 11.90 -28.49 -2.64
C GLN A 144 10.76 -27.45 -2.62
N PRO A 145 9.48 -27.85 -2.50
CA PRO A 145 8.41 -26.90 -2.26
C PRO A 145 8.63 -26.25 -0.88
N PRO A 146 8.51 -24.92 -0.76
CA PRO A 146 8.57 -24.28 0.54
C PRO A 146 7.45 -24.83 1.44
N PRO A 147 7.66 -24.91 2.77
CA PRO A 147 6.58 -25.27 3.69
C PRO A 147 5.41 -24.32 3.47
N PRO A 148 4.14 -24.78 3.52
CA PRO A 148 3.00 -23.90 3.31
C PRO A 148 3.10 -22.70 4.27
N PRO A 149 2.88 -21.47 3.79
CA PRO A 149 2.84 -20.31 4.68
C PRO A 149 1.70 -20.49 5.71
N PRO A 150 1.82 -19.88 6.89
CA PRO A 150 0.76 -19.90 7.90
C PRO A 150 -0.58 -19.49 7.27
N ASP A 151 -1.66 -20.17 7.66
CA ASP A 151 -2.95 -20.19 6.94
C ASP A 151 -3.46 -18.80 6.57
N HIS A 152 -3.20 -17.77 7.39
CA HIS A 152 -3.39 -16.36 7.04
C HIS A 152 -2.39 -15.48 7.82
N PRO A 153 -1.51 -14.69 7.17
CA PRO A 153 -0.69 -13.71 7.88
C PRO A 153 -1.59 -12.66 8.52
N THR A 154 -1.47 -12.51 9.83
CA THR A 154 -2.25 -11.54 10.62
C THR A 154 -1.59 -10.17 10.63
N SER A 155 -0.28 -10.15 10.37
CA SER A 155 0.55 -8.95 10.34
C SER A 155 1.61 -9.03 9.24
N LEU A 156 2.15 -7.85 8.86
CA LEU A 156 3.34 -7.75 8.01
C LEU A 156 4.53 -8.52 8.58
N HIS A 157 4.68 -8.54 9.91
CA HIS A 157 5.75 -9.26 10.61
C HIS A 157 5.71 -10.78 10.36
N ASP A 158 4.52 -11.38 10.27
CA ASP A 158 4.36 -12.80 9.95
C ASP A 158 4.95 -13.14 8.57
N MET A 159 4.72 -12.26 7.59
CA MET A 159 5.26 -12.40 6.23
C MET A 159 6.78 -12.25 6.21
N LEU A 160 7.34 -11.26 6.92
CA LEU A 160 8.79 -11.07 7.04
C LEU A 160 9.47 -12.30 7.63
N ASN A 161 8.92 -12.81 8.74
CA ASN A 161 9.45 -13.98 9.44
C ASN A 161 9.48 -15.22 8.53
N TYR A 162 8.38 -15.51 7.84
CA TYR A 162 8.31 -16.65 6.93
C TYR A 162 9.29 -16.52 5.76
N LEU A 163 9.45 -15.32 5.21
CA LEU A 163 10.39 -15.06 4.11
C LEU A 163 11.85 -14.98 4.58
N GLY A 164 12.11 -14.95 5.88
CA GLY A 164 13.44 -14.73 6.45
C GLY A 164 14.00 -13.34 6.12
N ILE A 165 13.13 -12.34 6.02
CA ILE A 165 13.51 -10.94 5.80
C ILE A 165 13.70 -10.28 7.16
N THR A 166 14.86 -9.67 7.37
CA THR A 166 15.10 -8.86 8.57
C THR A 166 14.26 -7.57 8.49
N PRO A 167 13.43 -7.27 9.50
CA PRO A 167 12.68 -6.02 9.53
C PRO A 167 13.59 -4.79 9.46
N TYR A 168 13.08 -3.71 8.88
CA TYR A 168 13.79 -2.45 8.78
C TYR A 168 14.12 -1.92 10.18
N ALA A 169 15.42 -1.71 10.43
CA ALA A 169 15.95 -1.22 11.71
C ALA A 169 16.72 0.11 11.55
N GLY A 170 16.41 0.89 10.52
CA GLY A 170 17.03 2.19 10.31
C GLY A 170 16.44 3.29 11.20
N GLU A 171 17.02 4.49 11.11
CA GLU A 171 16.69 5.62 12.00
C GLU A 171 15.28 6.18 11.78
N ASN A 172 14.72 6.06 10.57
CA ASN A 172 13.37 6.52 10.28
C ASN A 172 12.32 5.48 10.69
N PHE A 173 11.89 5.56 11.95
CA PHE A 173 10.88 4.68 12.51
C PHE A 173 9.54 4.73 11.75
N TYR A 174 9.13 5.89 11.23
CA TYR A 174 7.85 6.04 10.53
C TYR A 174 7.83 5.33 9.18
N ALA A 175 8.97 5.25 8.51
CA ALA A 175 9.12 4.55 7.24
C ALA A 175 9.23 3.02 7.39
N ALA A 176 9.39 2.49 8.60
CA ALA A 176 9.68 1.07 8.80
C ALA A 176 8.67 0.15 8.11
N GLU A 177 7.36 0.42 8.24
CA GLU A 177 6.34 -0.43 7.64
C GLU A 177 6.33 -0.38 6.11
N VAL A 178 6.47 0.82 5.49
CA VAL A 178 6.51 0.90 4.02
C VAL A 178 7.76 0.23 3.46
N LYS A 179 8.88 0.27 4.21
CA LYS A 179 10.14 -0.40 3.85
C LYS A 179 10.02 -1.91 3.93
N ASP A 180 9.39 -2.42 4.98
CA ASP A 180 9.11 -3.83 5.15
C ASP A 180 8.14 -4.34 4.08
N MET A 181 7.09 -3.57 3.76
CA MET A 181 6.20 -3.87 2.63
C MET A 181 6.97 -3.94 1.31
N ALA A 182 7.85 -2.97 1.04
CA ALA A 182 8.68 -2.96 -0.16
C ALA A 182 9.59 -4.19 -0.23
N ALA A 183 10.20 -4.59 0.89
CA ALA A 183 11.04 -5.78 0.96
C ALA A 183 10.26 -7.07 0.65
N VAL A 184 9.04 -7.21 1.18
CA VAL A 184 8.14 -8.34 0.86
C VAL A 184 7.79 -8.34 -0.64
N ILE A 185 7.43 -7.19 -1.21
CA ILE A 185 7.12 -7.06 -2.64
C ILE A 185 8.33 -7.45 -3.50
N GLN A 186 9.52 -6.92 -3.19
CA GLN A 186 10.75 -7.26 -3.91
C GLN A 186 11.09 -8.74 -3.79
N ARG A 187 10.79 -9.37 -2.65
CA ARG A 187 11.00 -10.81 -2.46
C ARG A 187 10.04 -11.65 -3.31
N ILE A 188 8.76 -11.29 -3.36
CA ILE A 188 7.77 -11.92 -4.24
C ILE A 188 8.24 -11.86 -5.70
N ILE A 189 8.71 -10.68 -6.16
CA ILE A 189 9.23 -10.49 -7.53
C ILE A 189 10.50 -11.33 -7.76
N THR A 190 11.44 -11.31 -6.82
CA THR A 190 12.70 -12.09 -6.89
C THR A 190 12.44 -13.60 -6.99
N ASP A 191 11.44 -14.07 -6.25
CA ASP A 191 11.04 -15.47 -6.24
C ASP A 191 10.34 -15.90 -7.54
N GLY A 192 10.09 -14.97 -8.47
CA GLY A 192 9.48 -15.19 -9.78
C GLY A 192 7.96 -15.03 -9.79
N PHE A 193 7.38 -14.61 -8.67
CA PHE A 193 5.94 -14.40 -8.53
C PHE A 193 5.53 -12.99 -8.99
N ARG A 194 4.22 -12.83 -9.21
CA ARG A 194 3.63 -11.57 -9.68
C ARG A 194 2.40 -11.25 -8.85
N LEU A 195 2.12 -9.95 -8.71
CA LEU A 195 0.88 -9.47 -8.11
C LEU A 195 -0.24 -9.55 -9.15
N GLU A 196 -1.26 -10.37 -8.90
CA GLU A 196 -2.26 -10.75 -9.92
C GLU A 196 -3.72 -10.67 -9.44
N LEU A 197 -3.95 -10.39 -8.17
CA LEU A 197 -5.26 -10.26 -7.52
C LEU A 197 -5.54 -8.78 -7.17
N PRO A 198 -5.82 -7.92 -8.18
CA PRO A 198 -6.20 -6.55 -7.88
C PRO A 198 -7.59 -6.51 -7.24
N GLU A 199 -7.68 -5.81 -6.13
CA GLU A 199 -8.90 -5.38 -5.47
C GLU A 199 -9.44 -4.12 -6.14
N THR A 200 -10.77 -3.96 -6.13
CA THR A 200 -11.45 -2.76 -6.64
C THR A 200 -12.38 -2.18 -5.57
N ILE A 201 -12.40 -0.86 -5.46
CA ILE A 201 -13.30 -0.10 -4.62
C ILE A 201 -14.36 0.49 -5.54
N ASP A 202 -15.60 0.03 -5.39
CA ASP A 202 -16.73 0.55 -6.16
C ASP A 202 -17.12 1.91 -5.58
N LEU A 203 -16.83 2.97 -6.33
CA LEU A 203 -17.13 4.36 -5.96
C LEU A 203 -18.58 4.77 -6.23
N VAL A 204 -19.35 3.89 -6.90
CA VAL A 204 -20.77 4.11 -7.17
C VAL A 204 -21.56 3.56 -6.00
N LEU A 205 -22.07 4.45 -5.15
CA LEU A 205 -23.29 4.14 -4.41
C LEU A 205 -24.39 4.00 -5.47
N GLU A 206 -24.82 2.78 -5.79
CA GLU A 206 -26.10 2.62 -6.46
C GLU A 206 -27.12 3.38 -5.63
N THR A 207 -27.69 4.45 -6.18
CA THR A 207 -28.80 5.14 -5.54
C THR A 207 -29.87 4.09 -5.34
N GLY A 208 -30.08 3.67 -4.09
CA GLY A 208 -31.12 2.73 -3.73
C GLY A 208 -32.44 3.26 -4.29
N ILE A 209 -32.92 2.63 -5.35
CA ILE A 209 -34.31 2.76 -5.77
C ILE A 209 -35.06 1.92 -4.75
N TRP A 210 -35.82 2.56 -3.84
CA TRP A 210 -37.21 2.24 -3.49
C TRP A 210 -37.81 3.42 -2.72
#